data_AF-A0A960ESX9-F1
#
_entry.id   AF-A0A960ESX9-F1
#
_cell.length_a   1.000
_cell.length_b   1.000
_cell.length_c   1.000
_cell.angle_alpha   90.00
_cell.angle_beta   90.00
_cell.angle_gamma   90.00
#
_symmetry.space_group_name_H-M   'P 1'
#
loop_
_entity.id
_entity.type
_entity.pdbx_description
1 polymer ?
#
loop_
_entity_poly.entity_id
_entity_poly.type
_entity_poly.pdbx_seq_one_letter_code
_entity_poly.pdbx_strand_id
1 'polypeptide(L)'
;GALRIMPGWEIRAFGFEIPNPFFPGVLLAGVTFTLLYAWPFLEARVTGDHAIHHLDDRPRQRPVRTALGVATFTFYALCFLGGASDVVSTTFGLSVNAVLWTLRFAVFVIPPIVAFATYRLCKELSARDGLLTTSRVHWKEIPGRLLHGAPESSDIGDTDDTASAEGAS
;
A
#
# COMPACT_ATOMS: atom_id res chain seq x y z
N GLY A 1 -20.28 10.23 -0.98
CA GLY A 1 -20.81 8.87 -0.78
C GLY A 1 -21.05 8.52 0.67
N ALA A 2 -20.09 8.73 1.58
CA ALA A 2 -20.23 8.40 3.00
C ALA A 2 -21.51 8.99 3.65
N LEU A 3 -21.93 10.20 3.26
CA LEU A 3 -23.20 10.84 3.65
C LEU A 3 -24.47 10.05 3.28
N ARG A 4 -24.47 9.34 2.14
CA ARG A 4 -25.61 8.51 1.69
C ARG A 4 -25.56 7.10 2.27
N ILE A 5 -24.37 6.63 2.65
CA ILE A 5 -24.15 5.30 3.21
C ILE A 5 -24.41 5.29 4.72
N MET A 6 -24.23 6.41 5.45
CA MET A 6 -24.50 6.42 6.88
C MET A 6 -26.00 6.25 7.21
N PRO A 7 -26.37 5.43 8.21
CA PRO A 7 -27.71 5.44 8.77
C PRO A 7 -28.00 6.78 9.46
N GLY A 8 -29.28 7.13 9.59
CA GLY A 8 -29.81 8.38 10.18
C GLY A 8 -29.50 8.57 11.67
N TRP A 9 -28.26 8.39 12.11
CA TRP A 9 -27.89 8.51 13.51
C TRP A 9 -27.67 9.98 13.87
N GLU A 10 -28.63 10.51 14.61
CA GLU A 10 -28.55 11.81 15.26
C GLU A 10 -28.25 11.57 16.74
N ILE A 11 -27.09 12.03 17.19
CA ILE A 11 -26.76 12.01 18.62
C ILE A 11 -27.22 13.34 19.20
N ARG A 12 -28.29 13.29 20.00
CA ARG A 12 -28.75 14.41 20.83
C ARG A 12 -28.30 14.13 22.26
N ALA A 13 -27.30 14.86 22.74
CA ALA A 13 -26.75 14.67 24.08
C ALA A 13 -26.42 16.04 24.73
N PHE A 14 -26.80 16.22 25.99
CA PHE A 14 -26.49 17.41 26.80
C PHE A 14 -26.90 18.77 26.19
N GLY A 15 -28.00 18.82 25.43
CA GLY A 15 -28.47 20.05 24.79
C GLY A 15 -27.73 20.42 23.50
N PHE A 16 -26.78 19.59 23.06
CA PHE A 16 -26.10 19.71 21.77
C PHE A 16 -26.62 18.65 20.79
N GLU A 17 -26.83 19.07 19.54
CA GLU A 17 -27.23 18.20 18.44
C GLU A 17 -26.08 18.04 17.48
N ILE A 18 -25.57 16.82 17.35
CA ILE A 18 -24.57 16.50 16.33
C ILE A 18 -25.34 16.03 15.09
N PRO A 19 -25.38 16.84 14.01
CA PRO A 19 -26.14 16.49 12.82
C PRO A 19 -25.49 15.30 12.12
N ASN A 20 -26.29 14.38 11.59
CA ASN A 20 -25.81 13.16 10.90
C ASN A 20 -24.69 13.43 9.84
N PRO A 21 -24.74 14.50 9.02
CA PRO A 21 -23.64 14.89 8.12
C PRO A 21 -22.25 15.04 8.76
N PHE A 22 -22.18 15.34 10.06
CA PHE A 22 -20.93 15.56 10.79
C PHE A 22 -20.02 14.33 10.76
N PHE A 23 -20.56 13.13 10.96
CA PHE A 23 -19.75 11.92 11.05
C PHE A 23 -19.03 11.57 9.73
N PRO A 24 -19.72 11.44 8.58
CA PRO A 24 -19.06 11.15 7.31
C PRO A 24 -18.33 12.36 6.72
N GLY A 25 -18.73 13.60 7.06
CA GLY A 25 -18.14 14.81 6.49
C GLY A 25 -16.92 15.31 7.25
N VAL A 26 -17.06 15.50 8.56
CA VAL A 26 -16.04 16.14 9.41
C VAL A 26 -15.23 15.10 10.17
N LEU A 27 -15.89 14.14 10.83
CA LEU A 27 -15.18 13.14 11.63
C LEU A 27 -14.33 12.22 10.75
N LEU A 28 -14.89 11.70 9.65
CA LEU A 28 -14.14 10.83 8.73
C LEU A 28 -12.93 11.56 8.11
N ALA A 29 -13.13 12.79 7.63
CA ALA A 29 -12.04 13.60 7.09
C ALA A 29 -10.99 13.91 8.16
N GLY A 30 -11.41 14.34 9.35
CA GLY A 30 -10.54 14.64 10.48
C GLY A 30 -9.71 13.43 10.91
N VAL A 31 -10.33 12.26 11.07
CA VAL A 31 -9.64 11.00 11.39
C VAL A 31 -8.64 10.65 10.29
N THR A 32 -9.01 10.82 9.03
CA THR A 32 -8.13 10.48 7.91
C THR A 32 -6.90 11.35 7.86
N PHE A 33 -7.05 12.67 7.93
CA PHE A 33 -5.92 13.58 7.92
C PHE A 33 -5.04 13.41 9.17
N THR A 34 -5.67 13.16 10.32
CA THR A 34 -4.94 12.87 11.56
C THR A 34 -4.12 11.59 11.43
N LEU A 35 -4.72 10.51 10.92
CA LEU A 35 -4.01 9.24 10.70
C LEU A 35 -2.92 9.36 9.65
N LEU A 36 -3.14 10.12 8.57
CA LEU A 36 -2.14 10.34 7.54
C LEU A 36 -0.93 11.10 8.08
N TYR A 37 -1.17 12.15 8.88
CA TYR A 37 -0.09 12.93 9.51
C TYR A 37 0.62 12.15 10.62
N ALA A 38 -0.14 11.35 11.38
CA ALA A 38 0.40 10.48 12.43
C ALA A 38 1.06 9.22 11.88
N TRP A 39 0.85 8.87 10.60
CA TRP A 39 1.31 7.63 9.97
C TRP A 39 2.79 7.31 10.22
N PRO A 40 3.76 8.21 9.96
CA PRO A 40 5.17 7.89 10.17
C PRO A 40 5.49 7.56 11.65
N PHE A 41 4.82 8.22 12.60
CA PHE A 41 5.00 7.98 14.02
C PHE A 41 4.35 6.67 14.48
N LEU A 42 3.18 6.35 13.91
CA LEU A 42 2.49 5.07 14.13
C LEU A 42 3.30 3.92 13.55
N GLU A 43 3.78 4.05 12.31
CA GLU A 43 4.60 3.06 11.64
C GLU A 43 5.92 2.82 12.36
N ALA A 44 6.62 3.89 12.76
CA ALA A 44 7.87 3.78 13.52
C ALA A 44 7.65 3.11 14.89
N ARG A 45 6.53 3.39 15.56
CA ARG A 45 6.19 2.76 16.85
C ARG A 45 5.83 1.29 16.73
N VAL A 46 5.12 0.89 15.66
CA VAL A 46 4.72 -0.52 15.44
C VAL A 46 5.87 -1.36 14.89
N THR A 47 6.67 -0.78 13.99
CA THR A 47 7.78 -1.48 13.33
C THR A 47 9.08 -1.41 14.14
N GLY A 48 9.21 -0.42 15.04
CA GLY A 48 10.42 -0.19 15.84
C GLY A 48 11.62 0.29 15.02
N ASP A 49 11.38 0.70 13.78
CA ASP A 49 12.42 0.99 12.81
C ASP A 49 12.74 2.49 12.79
N HIS A 50 13.86 2.85 13.41
CA HIS A 50 14.33 4.23 13.55
C HIS A 50 15.62 4.50 12.76
N ALA A 51 16.03 3.56 11.91
CA ALA A 51 17.23 3.73 11.10
C ALA A 51 17.01 4.71 9.94
N ILE A 52 18.08 5.36 9.50
CA ILE A 52 18.05 6.24 8.33
C ILE A 52 18.04 5.35 7.07
N HIS A 53 16.95 5.42 6.30
CA HIS A 53 16.79 4.70 5.04
C HIS A 53 17.00 5.66 3.86
N HIS A 54 18.02 5.41 3.05
CA HIS A 54 18.29 6.16 1.81
C HIS A 54 17.82 5.43 0.55
N LEU A 55 17.39 4.17 0.69
CA LEU A 55 16.83 3.37 -0.39
C LEU A 55 15.34 3.17 -0.15
N ASP A 56 14.58 3.29 -1.23
CA ASP A 56 13.15 3.01 -1.22
C ASP A 56 12.88 1.52 -1.04
N ASP A 57 12.07 1.22 -0.03
CA ASP A 57 11.54 -0.11 0.22
C ASP A 57 10.59 -0.53 -0.91
N ARG A 58 10.81 -1.73 -1.47
CA ARG A 58 9.87 -2.28 -2.45
C ARG A 58 8.56 -2.65 -1.76
N PRO A 59 7.38 -2.37 -2.36
CA PRO A 59 6.08 -2.65 -1.73
C PRO A 59 5.86 -4.14 -1.41
N ARG A 60 6.51 -5.05 -2.13
CA ARG A 60 6.45 -6.49 -1.82
C ARG A 60 7.16 -6.86 -0.51
N GLN A 61 8.19 -6.10 -0.11
CA GLN A 61 9.02 -6.37 1.07
C GLN A 61 8.39 -5.89 2.39
N ARG A 62 7.41 -4.98 2.33
CA ARG A 62 6.65 -4.48 3.50
C ARG A 62 5.15 -4.82 3.36
N PRO A 63 4.77 -6.11 3.36
CA PRO A 63 3.42 -6.57 3.00
C PRO A 63 2.31 -5.97 3.88
N VAL A 64 2.59 -5.67 5.15
CA VAL A 64 1.60 -5.06 6.07
C VAL A 64 1.32 -3.61 5.69
N ARG A 65 2.36 -2.81 5.36
CA ARG A 65 2.21 -1.42 4.90
C ARG A 65 1.41 -1.35 3.61
N THR A 66 1.74 -2.23 2.66
CA THR A 66 1.04 -2.29 1.38
C THR A 66 -0.41 -2.76 1.54
N ALA A 67 -0.67 -3.79 2.35
CA ALA A 67 -2.04 -4.24 2.63
C ALA A 67 -2.90 -3.13 3.25
N LEU A 68 -2.37 -2.36 4.20
CA LEU A 68 -3.08 -1.26 4.85
C LEU A 68 -3.32 -0.08 3.89
N GLY A 69 -2.35 0.22 3.02
CA GLY A 69 -2.52 1.20 1.94
C GLY A 69 -3.63 0.79 0.97
N VAL A 70 -3.64 -0.47 0.52
CA VAL A 70 -4.69 -0.98 -0.38
C VAL A 70 -6.05 -1.00 0.32
N ALA A 71 -6.13 -1.42 1.59
CA ALA A 71 -7.38 -1.38 2.37
C ALA A 71 -7.98 0.04 2.39
N THR A 72 -7.13 1.03 2.68
CA THR A 72 -7.51 2.44 2.72
C THR A 72 -7.98 2.93 1.36
N PHE A 73 -7.24 2.62 0.29
CA PHE A 73 -7.62 2.96 -1.07
C PHE A 73 -8.97 2.35 -1.46
N THR A 74 -9.17 1.07 -1.19
CA THR A 74 -10.43 0.36 -1.47
C THR A 74 -11.60 0.97 -0.69
N PHE A 75 -11.39 1.34 0.57
CA PHE A 75 -12.41 2.06 1.36
C PHE A 75 -12.81 3.38 0.69
N TYR A 76 -11.83 4.17 0.22
CA TYR A 76 -12.11 5.41 -0.50
C TYR A 76 -12.78 5.21 -1.85
N ALA A 77 -12.39 4.18 -2.59
CA ALA A 77 -13.04 3.82 -3.86
C ALA A 77 -14.52 3.47 -3.65
N LEU A 78 -14.86 2.73 -2.59
CA LEU A 78 -16.25 2.44 -2.23
C LEU A 78 -17.00 3.69 -1.77
N CYS A 79 -16.36 4.57 -1.01
CA CYS A 79 -16.93 5.86 -0.64
C CYS A 79 -17.20 6.76 -1.86
N PHE A 80 -16.34 6.70 -2.87
CA PHE A 80 -16.50 7.40 -4.15
C PHE A 80 -17.66 6.81 -4.95
N LEU A 81 -17.74 5.48 -5.08
CA LEU A 81 -18.85 4.78 -5.73
C LEU A 81 -20.19 5.10 -5.06
N GLY A 82 -20.23 5.21 -3.73
CA GLY A 82 -21.43 5.67 -3.03
C GLY A 82 -21.79 7.14 -3.27
N GLY A 83 -20.85 7.96 -3.75
CA GLY A 83 -21.16 9.29 -4.27
C GLY A 83 -21.83 9.21 -5.65
N ALA A 84 -21.38 8.28 -6.48
CA ALA A 84 -21.91 8.01 -7.80
C ALA A 84 -23.12 7.04 -7.81
N SER A 85 -23.77 6.83 -6.67
CA SER A 85 -24.87 5.85 -6.52
C SER A 85 -26.02 6.06 -7.52
N ASP A 86 -26.29 7.31 -7.90
CA ASP A 86 -27.38 7.64 -8.82
C ASP A 86 -27.05 7.18 -10.24
N VAL A 87 -25.80 7.38 -10.68
CA VAL A 87 -25.29 6.90 -11.97
C VAL A 87 -25.26 5.38 -12.01
N VAL A 88 -24.86 4.74 -10.91
CA VAL A 88 -24.90 3.27 -10.78
C VAL A 88 -26.35 2.76 -10.86
N SER A 89 -27.29 3.42 -10.18
CA SER A 89 -28.70 3.00 -10.21
C SER A 89 -29.32 3.09 -11.60
N THR A 90 -29.03 4.16 -12.36
CA THR A 90 -29.59 4.38 -13.70
C THR A 90 -28.93 3.49 -14.75
N THR A 91 -27.62 3.23 -14.64
CA THR A 91 -26.89 2.37 -15.58
C THR A 91 -27.28 0.90 -15.43
N PHE A 92 -27.49 0.43 -14.19
CA PHE A 92 -27.79 -0.98 -13.91
C PHE A 92 -29.28 -1.28 -13.68
N GLY A 93 -30.16 -0.26 -13.72
CA GLY A 93 -31.60 -0.41 -13.49
C GLY A 93 -31.96 -0.91 -12.08
N LEU A 94 -31.06 -0.73 -11.11
CA LEU A 94 -31.23 -1.21 -9.72
C LEU A 94 -31.87 -0.13 -8.85
N SER A 95 -32.63 -0.56 -7.83
CA SER A 95 -33.19 0.39 -6.86
C SER A 95 -32.07 1.07 -6.07
N VAL A 96 -32.22 2.37 -5.83
CA VAL A 96 -31.27 3.17 -5.05
C VAL A 96 -31.06 2.57 -3.66
N ASN A 97 -32.13 2.08 -3.03
CA ASN A 97 -32.05 1.44 -1.72
C ASN A 97 -31.20 0.16 -1.75
N ALA A 98 -31.31 -0.67 -2.78
CA ALA A 98 -30.47 -1.87 -2.92
C ALA A 98 -29.00 -1.52 -3.07
N VAL A 99 -28.68 -0.48 -3.86
CA VAL A 99 -27.30 0.02 -4.03
C VAL A 99 -26.73 0.54 -2.70
N LEU A 100 -27.51 1.31 -1.94
CA LEU A 100 -27.07 1.86 -0.65
C LEU A 100 -26.86 0.77 0.41
N TRP A 101 -27.76 -0.21 0.53
CA TRP A 101 -27.58 -1.34 1.44
C TRP A 101 -26.36 -2.18 1.07
N THR A 102 -26.15 -2.44 -0.22
CA THR A 102 -24.97 -3.17 -0.70
C THR A 102 -23.69 -2.42 -0.33
N LEU A 103 -23.64 -1.11 -0.58
CA LEU A 103 -22.49 -0.28 -0.25
C LEU A 103 -22.23 -0.20 1.26
N ARG A 104 -23.27 -0.18 2.10
CA ARG A 104 -23.14 -0.23 3.57
C ARG A 104 -22.35 -1.45 4.01
N PHE A 105 -22.71 -2.63 3.54
CA PHE A 105 -21.98 -3.85 3.87
C PHE A 105 -20.60 -3.90 3.18
N ALA A 106 -20.52 -3.48 1.92
CA ALA A 106 -19.29 -3.52 1.14
C ALA A 106 -18.17 -2.68 1.79
N VAL A 107 -18.48 -1.50 2.31
CA VAL A 107 -17.50 -0.60 2.95
C VAL A 107 -16.82 -1.25 4.16
N PHE A 108 -17.48 -2.15 4.88
CA PHE A 108 -16.89 -2.86 6.01
C PHE A 108 -16.24 -4.19 5.63
N VAL A 109 -16.77 -4.88 4.62
CA VAL A 109 -16.37 -6.25 4.25
C VAL A 109 -15.28 -6.28 3.20
N ILE A 110 -15.35 -5.43 2.18
CA ILE A 110 -14.41 -5.46 1.05
C ILE A 110 -13.00 -5.01 1.45
N PRO A 111 -12.78 -3.91 2.21
CA PRO A 111 -11.43 -3.50 2.60
C PRO A 111 -10.61 -4.57 3.33
N PRO A 112 -11.12 -5.28 4.37
CA PRO A 112 -10.34 -6.32 5.04
C PRO A 112 -10.07 -7.53 4.15
N ILE A 113 -11.00 -7.90 3.26
CA ILE A 113 -10.79 -8.99 2.30
C ILE A 113 -9.65 -8.64 1.33
N VAL A 114 -9.70 -7.45 0.74
CA VAL A 114 -8.65 -7.00 -0.19
C VAL A 114 -7.32 -6.85 0.54
N ALA A 115 -7.30 -6.29 1.75
CA ALA A 115 -6.10 -6.20 2.58
C ALA A 115 -5.46 -7.57 2.81
N PHE A 116 -6.26 -8.58 3.18
CA PHE A 116 -5.79 -9.94 3.40
C PHE A 116 -5.25 -10.58 2.11
N ALA A 117 -5.96 -10.39 1.00
CA ALA A 117 -5.53 -10.87 -0.32
C ALA A 117 -4.20 -10.23 -0.74
N THR A 118 -4.06 -8.90 -0.60
CA THR A 118 -2.82 -8.17 -0.86
C THR A 118 -1.68 -8.66 0.04
N TYR A 119 -1.92 -8.83 1.33
CA TYR A 119 -0.92 -9.37 2.26
C TYR A 119 -0.42 -10.74 1.82
N ARG A 120 -1.35 -11.66 1.47
CA ARG A 120 -1.01 -13.01 0.99
C ARG A 120 -0.24 -12.95 -0.32
N LEU A 121 -0.65 -12.11 -1.25
CA LEU A 121 0.02 -11.94 -2.54
C LEU A 121 1.44 -11.40 -2.37
N CYS A 122 1.64 -10.34 -1.57
CA CYS A 122 2.97 -9.78 -1.32
C CYS A 122 3.89 -10.79 -0.63
N LYS A 123 3.36 -11.61 0.29
CA LYS A 123 4.12 -12.67 0.97
C LYS A 123 4.55 -13.77 -0.01
N GLU A 124 3.64 -14.20 -0.88
CA GLU A 124 3.91 -15.22 -1.89
C GLU A 124 4.92 -14.72 -2.94
N LEU A 125 4.76 -13.49 -3.42
CA LEU A 125 5.71 -12.87 -4.36
C LEU A 125 7.10 -12.74 -3.74
N SER A 126 7.19 -12.37 -2.46
CA SER A 126 8.48 -12.30 -1.76
C SER A 126 9.13 -13.68 -1.59
N ALA A 127 8.34 -14.73 -1.34
CA ALA A 127 8.84 -16.08 -1.24
C ALA A 127 9.38 -16.62 -2.59
N ARG A 128 8.72 -16.26 -3.71
CA ARG A 128 9.14 -16.65 -5.07
C ARG A 128 10.39 -15.93 -5.54
N ASP A 129 10.55 -14.66 -5.19
CA ASP A 129 11.71 -13.87 -5.60
C ASP A 129 13.01 -14.28 -4.88
N GLY A 130 12.95 -15.20 -3.90
CA GLY A 130 14.11 -15.59 -3.08
C GLY A 130 14.68 -14.43 -2.24
N LEU A 131 13.99 -13.28 -2.24
CA LEU A 131 14.34 -12.10 -1.47
C LEU A 131 13.91 -12.36 -0.04
N LEU A 132 14.89 -12.65 0.82
CA LEU A 132 14.70 -12.66 2.26
C LEU A 132 13.96 -11.38 2.66
N THR A 133 12.77 -11.51 3.22
CA THR A 133 12.15 -10.42 3.98
C THR A 133 13.22 -9.91 4.93
N THR A 134 13.51 -8.61 4.87
CA THR A 134 14.79 -7.97 5.25
C THR A 134 15.22 -8.12 6.72
N SER A 135 14.60 -8.98 7.52
CA SER A 135 15.01 -9.30 8.89
C SER A 135 15.97 -10.49 9.03
N ARG A 136 16.42 -11.12 7.94
CA ARG A 136 17.43 -12.20 7.98
C ARG A 136 18.61 -12.04 7.03
N VAL A 137 19.10 -10.82 6.81
CA VAL A 137 20.50 -10.67 6.38
C VAL A 137 21.32 -10.39 7.63
N HIS A 138 21.93 -11.44 8.19
CA HIS A 138 22.92 -11.29 9.24
C HIS A 138 24.11 -10.58 8.59
N TRP A 139 24.40 -9.34 8.99
CA TRP A 139 25.47 -8.51 8.42
C TRP A 139 26.85 -9.19 8.39
N LYS A 140 27.04 -10.27 9.15
CA LYS A 140 28.25 -11.11 9.11
C LYS A 140 28.42 -11.93 7.82
N GLU A 141 27.38 -12.11 7.02
CA GLU A 141 27.42 -12.92 5.79
C GLU A 141 27.65 -12.09 4.52
N ILE A 142 27.75 -10.76 4.62
CA ILE A 142 28.07 -9.91 3.46
C ILE A 142 29.60 -9.90 3.31
N PRO A 143 30.17 -10.56 2.28
CA PRO A 143 31.60 -10.46 2.03
C PRO A 143 31.94 -9.01 1.70
N GLY A 144 32.92 -8.44 2.42
CA GLY A 144 33.34 -7.04 2.30
C GLY A 144 33.76 -6.59 0.90
N ARG A 145 33.89 -7.50 -0.07
CA ARG A 145 34.17 -7.21 -1.48
C ARG A 145 33.04 -6.49 -2.21
N LEU A 146 31.79 -6.56 -1.73
CA LEU A 146 30.65 -5.88 -2.37
C LEU A 146 30.42 -4.46 -1.84
N LEU A 147 31.03 -4.10 -0.70
CA LEU A 147 30.97 -2.76 -0.12
C LEU A 147 31.98 -1.79 -0.76
N HIS A 148 32.93 -2.32 -1.53
CA HIS A 148 33.83 -1.52 -2.35
C HIS A 148 33.38 -1.65 -3.79
N GLY A 149 32.93 -0.54 -4.36
CA GLY A 149 32.40 -0.47 -5.72
C GLY A 149 33.32 -1.21 -6.69
N ALA A 150 32.72 -2.07 -7.50
CA ALA A 150 33.41 -2.68 -8.62
C ALA A 150 34.03 -1.55 -9.45
N PRO A 151 35.35 -1.52 -9.68
CA PRO A 151 35.91 -0.61 -10.65
C PRO A 151 35.29 -0.94 -12.01
N GLU A 152 34.75 0.11 -12.62
CA GLU A 152 34.33 0.25 -14.00
C GLU A 152 35.16 -0.65 -14.92
N SER A 153 34.52 -1.66 -15.51
CA SER A 153 35.10 -2.47 -16.57
C SER A 153 35.12 -1.66 -17.86
N SER A 154 36.07 -0.75 -17.99
CA SER A 154 36.50 -0.19 -19.27
C SER A 154 37.59 -1.08 -19.85
N ASP A 155 37.21 -2.22 -20.43
CA ASP A 155 38.03 -2.89 -21.44
C ASP A 155 37.18 -3.87 -22.24
N ILE A 156 36.42 -3.30 -23.18
CA ILE A 156 35.94 -4.02 -24.37
C ILE A 156 36.75 -3.41 -25.52
N GLY A 157 37.89 -4.02 -25.82
CA GLY A 157 38.74 -3.61 -26.91
C GLY A 157 40.07 -4.37 -26.91
N ASP A 158 40.30 -5.12 -27.98
CA ASP A 158 41.61 -5.59 -28.43
C ASP A 158 42.15 -6.91 -27.86
N THR A 159 41.55 -8.02 -28.31
CA THR A 159 42.27 -9.28 -28.44
C THR A 159 42.07 -9.82 -29.85
N ASP A 160 42.69 -9.17 -30.84
CA ASP A 160 42.84 -9.69 -32.19
C ASP A 160 44.15 -9.17 -32.80
N ASP A 161 45.32 -9.53 -32.22
CA ASP A 161 46.59 -9.29 -32.93
C ASP A 161 47.78 -10.21 -32.56
N THR A 162 47.64 -11.17 -31.63
CA THR A 162 48.76 -12.06 -31.27
C THR A 162 48.75 -13.43 -31.96
N ALA A 163 47.90 -13.66 -32.95
CA ALA A 163 47.78 -14.96 -33.63
C ALA A 163 48.53 -15.07 -34.98
N SER A 164 49.26 -14.04 -35.44
CA SER A 164 49.92 -14.05 -36.76
C SER A 164 51.45 -14.02 -36.78
N ALA A 165 52.14 -14.16 -35.63
CA ALA A 165 53.60 -14.03 -35.57
C ALA A 165 54.39 -15.31 -35.23
N GLU A 166 53.77 -16.49 -35.10
CA GLU A 166 54.46 -17.72 -34.66
C GLU A 166 54.40 -18.85 -35.71
N GLY A 167 54.61 -18.48 -36.97
CA GLY A 167 54.59 -19.42 -38.10
C GLY A 167 55.56 -19.05 -39.22
N ALA A 168 56.77 -18.57 -38.88
CA ALA A 168 57.84 -18.37 -39.85
C ALA A 168 59.22 -18.47 -39.17
N SER A 169 59.66 -19.71 -38.92
CA SER A 169 61.08 -20.09 -38.86
C SER A 169 61.23 -21.60 -38.97
#